data_AF-A0A9P4QRP5-F1
#
_entry.id   AF-A0A9P4QRP5-F1
#
_cell.length_a   1.000
_cell.length_b   1.000
_cell.length_c   1.000
_cell.angle_alpha   90.00
_cell.angle_beta   90.00
_cell.angle_gamma   90.00
#
_symmetry.space_group_name_H-M   'P 1'
#
loop_
_entity.id
_entity.type
_entity.pdbx_description
1 polymer ?
#
loop_
_entity_poly.entity_id
_entity_poly.type
_entity_poly.pdbx_seq_one_letter_code
_entity_poly.pdbx_strand_id
1 'polypeptide(L)'
;MSSRNSIRSSSSSSPETWTEAKTVLTPLEEVRQYFSKLSDTEVLRHVLGFPSDGAPELAKHAIINAIDIEAYCFDQSKLTEVGLAVLTAPELAGIAAANPGPHAKNVLKQIYNYHYRLRENAHLVNNASFLKGNPEKNHFGETRFLSAIQMNNALKNAFCWPVDENKPELGFCPVVILGHAVRGDFNMLRNGIGFDAEEYDTVVRTIDTQQIADENCVASEALVKSGNRIGLARLASYYNSALRDQHNASNDIAYTMITAVLMGLGREIYGGHIPQARGKKTMQEVVNGLEIWSKSKSPSSFGVKKFCTRCDGNGHL
;
A
#
# COMPACT_ATOMS: atom_id res chain seq x y z
N MET A 1 -40.40 -6.45 85.52
CA MET A 1 -41.12 -6.02 84.30
C MET A 1 -40.28 -4.95 83.61
N SER A 2 -39.90 -5.22 82.36
CA SER A 2 -39.37 -4.33 81.28
C SER A 2 -38.20 -3.38 81.61
N SER A 3 -36.97 -3.62 81.14
CA SER A 3 -36.44 -3.56 79.77
C SER A 3 -36.41 -2.15 79.15
N ARG A 4 -35.19 -1.68 78.79
CA ARG A 4 -34.84 -0.99 77.53
C ARG A 4 -33.33 -0.72 77.46
N ASN A 5 -32.62 -1.58 76.72
CA ASN A 5 -31.30 -1.32 76.15
C ASN A 5 -31.47 -0.52 74.85
N SER A 6 -30.67 0.53 74.66
CA SER A 6 -30.54 1.26 73.39
C SER A 6 -29.22 0.85 72.73
N ILE A 7 -29.32 0.15 71.61
CA ILE A 7 -28.19 -0.32 70.79
C ILE A 7 -27.84 0.78 69.78
N ARG A 8 -26.56 1.18 69.73
CA ARG A 8 -25.98 2.00 68.66
C ARG A 8 -25.83 1.15 67.39
N SER A 9 -26.41 1.58 66.29
CA SER A 9 -26.18 1.02 64.95
C SER A 9 -24.97 1.69 64.31
N SER A 10 -23.88 0.96 64.12
CA SER A 10 -22.74 1.33 63.29
C SER A 10 -23.00 0.90 61.85
N SER A 11 -23.24 1.85 60.94
CA SER A 11 -23.28 1.61 59.50
C SER A 11 -21.85 1.60 58.94
N SER A 12 -21.32 0.42 58.66
CA SER A 12 -20.09 0.24 57.88
C SER A 12 -20.42 0.32 56.39
N SER A 13 -20.17 1.48 55.78
CA SER A 13 -20.17 1.62 54.32
C SER A 13 -18.80 1.20 53.78
N SER A 14 -18.75 0.05 53.12
CA SER A 14 -17.60 -0.41 52.34
C SER A 14 -17.35 0.55 51.16
N PRO A 15 -16.09 0.83 50.77
CA PRO A 15 -15.83 1.63 49.58
C PRO A 15 -16.11 0.79 48.33
N GLU A 16 -17.06 1.23 47.50
CA GLU A 16 -17.24 0.70 46.15
C GLU A 16 -15.99 1.03 45.33
N THR A 17 -15.19 0.00 45.04
CA THR A 17 -14.09 0.08 44.10
C THR A 17 -14.66 0.11 42.68
N TRP A 18 -14.64 1.29 42.06
CA TRP A 18 -14.87 1.46 40.64
C TRP A 18 -13.73 0.79 39.86
N THR A 19 -13.92 -0.45 39.43
CA THR A 19 -13.10 -1.04 38.38
C THR A 19 -13.43 -0.33 37.07
N GLU A 20 -12.50 0.49 36.58
CA GLU A 20 -12.50 0.97 35.20
C GLU A 20 -12.72 -0.22 34.27
N ALA A 21 -13.83 -0.22 33.55
CA ALA A 21 -14.08 -1.18 32.49
C ALA A 21 -12.99 -1.00 31.43
N LYS A 22 -12.02 -1.92 31.36
CA LYS A 22 -11.05 -1.95 30.28
C LYS A 22 -11.83 -2.07 28.97
N THR A 23 -11.76 -1.05 28.13
CA THR A 23 -12.31 -1.08 26.77
C THR A 23 -11.65 -2.24 26.03
N VAL A 24 -12.44 -3.23 25.61
CA VAL A 24 -11.97 -4.33 24.79
C VAL A 24 -11.79 -3.79 23.38
N LEU A 25 -10.55 -3.80 22.89
CA LEU A 25 -10.24 -3.37 21.54
C LEU A 25 -10.75 -4.39 20.53
N THR A 26 -11.19 -3.92 19.37
CA THR A 26 -11.40 -4.78 18.22
C THR A 26 -10.07 -5.32 17.69
N PRO A 27 -10.04 -6.47 16.98
CA PRO A 27 -8.81 -6.98 16.39
C PRO A 27 -8.09 -5.98 15.46
N LEU A 28 -8.82 -5.16 14.71
CA LEU A 28 -8.23 -4.11 13.86
C LEU A 28 -7.61 -2.97 14.69
N GLU A 29 -8.25 -2.58 15.80
CA GLU A 29 -7.70 -1.58 16.72
C GLU A 29 -6.43 -2.09 17.42
N GLU A 30 -6.36 -3.38 17.76
CA GLU A 30 -5.14 -4.00 18.29
C GLU A 30 -3.99 -3.92 17.27
N VAL A 31 -4.27 -4.24 16.00
CA VAL A 31 -3.28 -4.11 14.92
C VAL A 31 -2.87 -2.66 14.71
N ARG A 32 -3.81 -1.71 14.73
CA ARG A 32 -3.55 -0.27 14.60
C ARG A 32 -2.66 0.22 15.75
N GLN A 33 -2.96 -0.15 16.99
CA GLN A 33 -2.13 0.19 18.14
C GLN A 33 -0.74 -0.46 18.06
N TYR A 34 -0.65 -1.70 17.59
CA TYR A 34 0.61 -2.39 17.39
C TYR A 34 1.47 -1.67 16.34
N PHE A 35 0.96 -1.47 15.12
CA PHE A 35 1.69 -0.79 14.04
C PHE A 35 1.98 0.68 14.33
N SER A 36 1.20 1.37 15.16
CA SER A 36 1.48 2.76 15.55
C SER A 36 2.81 2.94 16.28
N LYS A 37 3.35 1.87 16.88
CA LYS A 37 4.61 1.87 17.64
C LYS A 37 5.83 1.55 16.78
N LEU A 38 5.61 1.12 15.53
CA LEU A 38 6.65 0.68 14.62
C LEU A 38 7.01 1.80 13.64
N SER A 39 8.27 1.80 13.19
CA SER A 39 8.72 2.57 12.04
C SER A 39 8.08 2.08 10.74
N ASP A 40 8.14 2.88 9.68
CA ASP A 40 7.57 2.49 8.39
C ASP A 40 8.29 1.26 7.82
N THR A 41 9.61 1.17 8.02
CA THR A 41 10.43 0.00 7.68
C THR A 41 10.01 -1.24 8.45
N GLU A 42 9.73 -1.14 9.75
CA GLU A 42 9.29 -2.27 10.57
C GLU A 42 7.90 -2.77 10.16
N VAL A 43 6.95 -1.86 9.88
CA VAL A 43 5.64 -2.24 9.35
C VAL A 43 5.77 -2.94 8.00
N LEU A 44 6.58 -2.38 7.08
CA LEU A 44 6.84 -3.02 5.80
C LEU A 44 7.44 -4.42 6.00
N ARG A 45 8.47 -4.56 6.84
CA ARG A 45 9.12 -5.84 7.12
C ARG A 45 8.18 -6.86 7.74
N HIS A 46 7.24 -6.42 8.59
CA HIS A 46 6.20 -7.28 9.13
C HIS A 46 5.38 -7.94 8.02
N VAL A 47 4.87 -7.15 7.06
CA VAL A 47 4.09 -7.70 5.92
C VAL A 47 4.98 -8.57 5.02
N LEU A 48 6.27 -8.23 4.88
CA LEU A 48 7.23 -9.03 4.12
C LEU A 48 7.64 -10.35 4.81
N GLY A 49 6.99 -10.74 5.91
CA GLY A 49 7.19 -12.02 6.57
C GLY A 49 8.23 -11.99 7.70
N PHE A 50 8.58 -10.81 8.21
CA PHE A 50 9.45 -10.62 9.37
C PHE A 50 8.69 -9.90 10.50
N PRO A 51 7.64 -10.51 11.06
CA PRO A 51 6.89 -9.91 12.16
C PRO A 51 7.76 -9.77 13.40
N SER A 52 7.60 -8.67 14.14
CA SER A 52 8.19 -8.51 15.47
C SER A 52 7.39 -9.28 16.53
N ASP A 53 8.02 -9.54 17.67
CA ASP A 53 7.38 -10.23 18.79
C ASP A 53 6.15 -9.47 19.30
N GLY A 54 5.09 -10.21 19.64
CA GLY A 54 3.85 -9.65 20.18
C GLY A 54 2.89 -9.07 19.12
N ALA A 55 3.11 -9.34 17.83
CA ALA A 55 2.14 -9.00 16.80
C ALA A 55 0.78 -9.67 17.05
N PRO A 56 -0.35 -8.93 16.97
CA PRO A 56 -1.68 -9.51 17.02
C PRO A 56 -1.90 -10.54 15.91
N GLU A 57 -2.75 -11.55 16.15
CA GLU A 57 -2.97 -12.64 15.19
C GLU A 57 -3.44 -12.13 13.83
N LEU A 58 -4.35 -11.16 13.82
CA LEU A 58 -4.88 -10.56 12.59
C LEU A 58 -3.79 -9.85 11.77
N ALA A 59 -2.70 -9.39 12.40
CA ALA A 59 -1.59 -8.74 11.69
C ALA A 59 -0.87 -9.70 10.72
N LYS A 60 -1.02 -11.02 10.86
CA LYS A 60 -0.49 -12.01 9.91
C LYS A 60 -1.21 -11.99 8.55
N HIS A 61 -2.40 -11.41 8.51
CA HIS A 61 -3.21 -11.23 7.31
C HIS A 61 -3.09 -9.83 6.72
N ALA A 62 -2.17 -9.00 7.23
CA ALA A 62 -1.98 -7.65 6.72
C ALA A 62 -1.67 -7.63 5.22
N ILE A 63 -2.23 -6.65 4.53
CA ILE A 63 -1.99 -6.40 3.11
C ILE A 63 -1.42 -5.01 2.92
N ILE A 64 -0.55 -4.85 1.93
CA ILE A 64 -0.13 -3.54 1.45
C ILE A 64 -0.93 -3.20 0.21
N ASN A 65 -1.64 -2.08 0.28
CA ASN A 65 -2.24 -1.43 -0.88
C ASN A 65 -1.42 -0.17 -1.18
N ALA A 66 -0.63 -0.22 -2.23
CA ALA A 66 0.11 0.93 -2.71
C ALA A 66 -0.66 1.62 -3.83
N ILE A 67 -0.79 2.94 -3.74
CA ILE A 67 -1.57 3.74 -4.69
C ILE A 67 -0.74 4.89 -5.23
N ASP A 68 -0.90 5.17 -6.51
CA ASP A 68 -0.47 6.39 -7.18
C ASP A 68 -1.61 6.89 -8.05
N ILE A 69 -1.84 8.21 -8.06
CA ILE A 69 -2.95 8.85 -8.78
C ILE A 69 -2.42 9.89 -9.74
N GLU A 70 -2.84 9.78 -10.99
CA GLU A 70 -2.64 10.83 -11.98
C GLU A 70 -3.94 11.61 -12.18
N ALA A 71 -3.77 12.93 -12.31
CA ALA A 71 -4.85 13.83 -12.67
C ALA A 71 -4.39 14.82 -13.74
N TYR A 72 -5.36 15.46 -14.38
CA TYR A 72 -5.06 16.46 -15.39
C TYR A 72 -4.37 17.69 -14.77
N CYS A 73 -3.21 18.09 -15.28
CA CYS A 73 -2.38 19.12 -14.64
C CYS A 73 -3.00 20.52 -14.64
N PHE A 74 -3.96 20.78 -15.53
CA PHE A 74 -4.70 22.03 -15.57
C PHE A 74 -5.99 22.02 -14.74
N ASP A 75 -6.39 20.86 -14.22
CA ASP A 75 -7.55 20.69 -13.34
C ASP A 75 -7.41 19.41 -12.50
N GLN A 76 -6.87 19.54 -11.29
CA GLN A 76 -6.60 18.40 -10.39
C GLN A 76 -7.87 17.72 -9.85
N SER A 77 -9.07 18.28 -10.10
CA SER A 77 -10.32 17.56 -9.83
C SER A 77 -10.59 16.45 -10.84
N LYS A 78 -9.91 16.48 -12.00
CA LYS A 78 -10.06 15.49 -13.06
C LYS A 78 -9.03 14.38 -12.93
N LEU A 79 -9.36 13.40 -12.09
CA LEU A 79 -8.62 12.15 -12.00
C LEU A 79 -8.61 11.44 -13.36
N THR A 80 -7.44 11.01 -13.82
CA THR A 80 -7.26 10.33 -15.11
C THR A 80 -6.88 8.86 -14.94
N GLU A 81 -5.97 8.56 -14.02
CA GLU A 81 -5.40 7.22 -13.83
C GLU A 81 -5.28 6.89 -12.34
N VAL A 82 -5.46 5.62 -12.01
CA VAL A 82 -5.16 5.02 -10.70
C VAL A 82 -4.24 3.84 -10.92
N GLY A 83 -3.05 3.91 -10.35
CA GLY A 83 -2.17 2.78 -10.15
C GLY A 83 -2.47 2.15 -8.80
N LEU A 84 -2.66 0.83 -8.78
CA LEU A 84 -2.81 0.07 -7.54
C LEU A 84 -1.88 -1.14 -7.58
N ALA A 85 -0.99 -1.25 -6.60
CA ALA A 85 -0.19 -2.43 -6.37
C ALA A 85 -0.55 -3.07 -5.02
N VAL A 86 -0.88 -4.37 -5.04
CA VAL A 86 -1.31 -5.12 -3.85
C VAL A 86 -0.34 -6.24 -3.54
N LEU A 87 0.02 -6.38 -2.27
CA LEU A 87 0.90 -7.43 -1.75
C LEU A 87 0.36 -7.95 -0.42
N THR A 88 0.27 -9.27 -0.25
CA THR A 88 -0.34 -9.86 0.95
C THR A 88 0.69 -10.60 1.80
N ALA A 89 0.65 -10.42 3.13
CA ALA A 89 1.56 -11.13 4.04
C ALA A 89 1.44 -12.67 3.96
N PRO A 90 0.24 -13.27 3.82
CA PRO A 90 0.10 -14.72 3.68
C PRO A 90 0.82 -15.30 2.45
N GLU A 91 0.81 -14.61 1.30
CA GLU A 91 1.51 -15.07 0.09
C GLU A 91 3.04 -14.98 0.22
N LEU A 92 3.54 -14.17 1.16
CA LEU A 92 4.96 -13.98 1.40
C LEU A 92 5.52 -14.87 2.50
N ALA A 93 4.66 -15.50 3.30
CA ALA A 93 5.04 -16.38 4.38
C ALA A 93 6.04 -17.44 3.90
N GLY A 94 7.28 -17.36 4.42
CA GLY A 94 8.37 -18.26 4.07
C GLY A 94 9.12 -17.95 2.76
N ILE A 95 8.59 -17.14 1.84
CA ILE A 95 9.29 -16.81 0.58
C ILE A 95 10.45 -15.85 0.84
N ALA A 96 10.16 -14.73 1.53
CA ALA A 96 11.13 -13.65 1.69
C ALA A 96 12.36 -14.06 2.51
N ALA A 97 12.16 -14.91 3.53
CA ALA A 97 13.22 -15.42 4.38
C ALA A 97 13.97 -16.61 3.76
N ALA A 98 13.28 -17.55 3.11
CA ALA A 98 13.92 -18.79 2.64
C ALA A 98 14.54 -18.66 1.25
N ASN A 99 13.89 -17.96 0.33
CA ASN A 99 14.34 -17.85 -1.06
C ASN A 99 13.78 -16.59 -1.75
N PRO A 100 14.24 -15.39 -1.37
CA PRO A 100 13.80 -14.15 -2.01
C PRO A 100 14.19 -14.10 -3.49
N GLY A 101 15.22 -14.85 -3.90
CA GLY A 101 15.78 -14.83 -5.24
C GLY A 101 16.59 -13.56 -5.53
N PRO A 102 17.22 -13.45 -6.72
CA PRO A 102 17.99 -12.26 -7.09
C PRO A 102 17.12 -11.01 -6.99
N HIS A 103 17.59 -10.01 -6.25
CA HIS A 103 16.86 -8.75 -6.02
C HIS A 103 15.40 -8.96 -5.58
N ALA A 104 15.15 -9.90 -4.66
CA ALA A 104 13.81 -10.23 -4.15
C ALA A 104 12.79 -10.65 -5.23
N LYS A 105 13.24 -11.11 -6.41
CA LYS A 105 12.37 -11.48 -7.54
C LYS A 105 11.19 -12.37 -7.15
N ASN A 106 11.37 -13.34 -6.25
CA ASN A 106 10.30 -14.27 -5.88
C ASN A 106 9.22 -13.61 -5.00
N VAL A 107 9.60 -12.61 -4.22
CA VAL A 107 8.70 -11.73 -3.47
C VAL A 107 7.99 -10.77 -4.43
N LEU A 108 8.74 -10.08 -5.29
CA LEU A 108 8.20 -9.12 -6.26
C LEU A 108 7.18 -9.74 -7.23
N LYS A 109 7.32 -11.03 -7.55
CA LYS A 109 6.35 -11.78 -8.36
C LYS A 109 4.97 -11.96 -7.71
N GLN A 110 4.86 -11.76 -6.40
CA GLN A 110 3.57 -11.85 -5.69
C GLN A 110 2.79 -10.53 -5.75
N ILE A 111 3.37 -9.45 -6.25
CA ILE A 111 2.68 -8.16 -6.36
C ILE A 111 1.64 -8.23 -7.50
N TYR A 112 0.39 -7.98 -7.16
CA TYR A 112 -0.67 -7.70 -8.13
C TYR A 112 -0.59 -6.24 -8.54
N ASN A 113 -0.53 -5.95 -9.85
CA ASN A 113 -0.44 -4.60 -10.38
C ASN A 113 -1.67 -4.30 -11.24
N TYR A 114 -2.35 -3.20 -10.97
CA TYR A 114 -3.53 -2.76 -11.66
C TYR A 114 -3.36 -1.34 -12.18
N HIS A 115 -3.74 -1.14 -13.44
CA HIS A 115 -3.78 0.16 -14.07
C HIS A 115 -5.21 0.50 -14.47
N TYR A 116 -5.83 1.42 -13.76
CA TYR A 116 -7.20 1.84 -14.03
C TYR A 116 -7.20 3.24 -14.62
N ARG A 117 -7.82 3.40 -15.79
CA ARG A 117 -8.07 4.71 -16.40
C ARG A 117 -9.55 5.05 -16.29
N LEU A 118 -9.84 6.26 -15.82
CA LEU A 118 -11.20 6.74 -15.68
C LEU A 118 -11.73 7.13 -17.07
N ARG A 119 -12.76 6.45 -17.57
CA ARG A 119 -13.28 6.63 -18.94
C ARG A 119 -13.64 8.07 -19.24
N GLU A 120 -14.31 8.70 -18.28
CA GLU A 120 -14.83 10.05 -18.33
C GLU A 120 -13.72 11.08 -18.61
N ASN A 121 -12.49 10.79 -18.15
CA ASN A 121 -11.34 11.68 -18.27
C ASN A 121 -10.19 11.07 -19.10
N ALA A 122 -10.33 9.87 -19.66
CA ALA A 122 -9.24 9.15 -20.31
C ALA A 122 -8.69 9.86 -21.56
N HIS A 123 -9.46 10.77 -22.15
CA HIS A 123 -9.05 11.62 -23.27
C HIS A 123 -8.11 12.76 -22.85
N LEU A 124 -8.01 13.07 -21.54
CA LEU A 124 -7.13 14.09 -21.00
C LEU A 124 -5.74 13.50 -20.80
N VAL A 125 -4.75 14.09 -21.46
CA VAL A 125 -3.35 13.67 -21.38
C VAL A 125 -2.47 14.87 -21.05
N ASN A 126 -1.66 14.73 -20.01
CA ASN A 126 -0.68 15.74 -19.62
C ASN A 126 0.45 15.80 -20.66
N ASN A 127 0.49 16.87 -21.45
CA ASN A 127 1.51 17.10 -22.48
C ASN A 127 2.38 18.34 -22.19
N ALA A 128 2.26 18.91 -20.99
CA ALA A 128 3.04 20.07 -20.60
C ALA A 128 4.51 19.71 -20.43
N SER A 129 5.42 20.65 -20.68
CA SER A 129 6.88 20.41 -20.58
C SER A 129 7.34 20.01 -19.17
N PHE A 130 6.61 20.44 -18.13
CA PHE A 130 6.90 20.17 -16.73
C PHE A 130 6.19 18.91 -16.19
N LEU A 131 5.21 18.36 -16.93
CA LEU A 131 4.51 17.13 -16.57
C LEU A 131 4.00 16.48 -17.85
N LYS A 132 4.76 15.49 -18.34
CA LYS A 132 4.44 14.76 -19.56
C LYS A 132 4.08 13.33 -19.22
N GLY A 133 2.77 13.05 -19.22
CA GLY A 133 2.21 11.71 -19.02
C GLY A 133 2.21 10.88 -20.29
N ASN A 134 2.23 9.56 -20.12
CA ASN A 134 2.00 8.62 -21.23
C ASN A 134 1.14 7.42 -20.79
N PRO A 135 -0.18 7.62 -20.63
CA PRO A 135 -1.10 6.58 -20.15
C PRO A 135 -1.10 5.28 -20.98
N GLU A 136 -0.66 5.34 -22.25
CA GLU A 136 -0.65 4.19 -23.15
C GLU A 136 0.57 3.28 -22.95
N LYS A 137 1.59 3.75 -22.23
CA LYS A 137 2.84 3.01 -21.99
C LYS A 137 2.90 2.36 -20.61
N ASN A 138 1.85 1.61 -20.29
CA ASN A 138 1.84 0.80 -19.08
C ASN A 138 2.72 -0.46 -19.25
N HIS A 139 3.66 -0.65 -18.33
CA HIS A 139 4.56 -1.80 -18.29
C HIS A 139 4.09 -2.89 -17.34
N PHE A 140 3.30 -2.57 -16.32
CA PHE A 140 2.89 -3.49 -15.25
C PHE A 140 1.38 -3.73 -15.24
N GLY A 141 0.99 -5.00 -15.14
CA GLY A 141 -0.43 -5.37 -15.21
C GLY A 141 -1.09 -4.99 -16.54
N GLU A 142 -2.41 -4.97 -16.57
CA GLU A 142 -3.19 -4.55 -17.74
C GLU A 142 -3.91 -3.22 -17.49
N THR A 143 -3.88 -2.33 -18.48
CA THR A 143 -4.73 -1.14 -18.50
C THR A 143 -6.19 -1.52 -18.66
N ARG A 144 -7.04 -1.02 -17.75
CA ARG A 144 -8.50 -1.18 -17.83
C ARG A 144 -9.17 0.16 -17.72
N PHE A 145 -10.22 0.33 -18.52
CA PHE A 145 -11.03 1.54 -18.53
C PHE A 145 -12.29 1.33 -17.72
N LEU A 146 -12.44 2.10 -16.66
CA LEU A 146 -13.52 1.98 -15.67
C LEU A 146 -14.34 3.28 -15.66
N SER A 147 -15.64 3.17 -15.40
CA SER A 147 -16.41 4.34 -14.94
C SER A 147 -16.07 4.67 -13.49
N ALA A 148 -16.48 5.86 -13.01
CA ALA A 148 -16.27 6.25 -11.61
C ALA A 148 -16.84 5.23 -10.58
N ILE A 149 -18.01 4.66 -10.88
CA ILE A 149 -18.64 3.63 -10.03
C ILE A 149 -17.81 2.33 -10.02
N GLN A 150 -17.33 1.90 -11.19
CA GLN A 150 -16.49 0.71 -11.28
C GLN A 150 -15.16 0.90 -10.57
N MET A 151 -14.57 2.10 -10.65
CA MET A 151 -13.36 2.47 -9.95
C MET A 151 -13.55 2.40 -8.43
N ASN A 152 -14.63 3.00 -7.91
CA ASN A 152 -14.99 2.90 -6.49
C ASN A 152 -15.14 1.45 -6.02
N ASN A 153 -15.83 0.61 -6.79
CA ASN A 153 -16.00 -0.81 -6.45
C ASN A 153 -14.67 -1.57 -6.48
N ALA A 154 -13.80 -1.27 -7.45
CA ALA A 154 -12.47 -1.90 -7.53
C ALA A 154 -11.60 -1.53 -6.33
N LEU A 155 -11.59 -0.26 -5.93
CA LEU A 155 -10.87 0.21 -4.75
C LEU A 155 -11.47 -0.34 -3.47
N LYS A 156 -12.80 -0.31 -3.32
CA LYS A 156 -13.49 -0.93 -2.18
C LYS A 156 -13.10 -2.39 -2.00
N ASN A 157 -13.07 -3.17 -3.08
CA ASN A 157 -12.65 -4.57 -3.02
C ASN A 157 -11.19 -4.72 -2.55
N ALA A 158 -10.30 -3.79 -2.93
CA ALA A 158 -8.92 -3.82 -2.47
C ALA A 158 -8.79 -3.44 -0.98
N PHE A 159 -9.59 -2.48 -0.49
CA PHE A 159 -9.55 -2.03 0.91
C PHE A 159 -10.39 -2.88 1.86
N CYS A 160 -11.34 -3.65 1.34
CA CYS A 160 -12.17 -4.60 2.09
C CYS A 160 -11.84 -6.04 1.68
N TRP A 161 -10.54 -6.38 1.62
CA TRP A 161 -10.11 -7.72 1.27
C TRP A 161 -10.43 -8.69 2.43
N PRO A 162 -11.19 -9.77 2.21
CA PRO A 162 -11.55 -10.71 3.28
C PRO A 162 -10.34 -11.52 3.77
N VAL A 163 -10.25 -11.76 5.07
CA VAL A 163 -9.20 -12.64 5.63
C VAL A 163 -9.26 -14.04 5.02
N ASP A 164 -10.47 -14.55 4.82
CA ASP A 164 -10.78 -15.78 4.10
C ASP A 164 -12.14 -15.60 3.41
N GLU A 165 -12.17 -15.76 2.08
CA GLU A 165 -13.39 -15.61 1.27
C GLU A 165 -14.52 -16.56 1.70
N ASN A 166 -14.18 -17.70 2.31
CA ASN A 166 -15.14 -18.71 2.75
C ASN A 166 -15.57 -18.54 4.21
N LYS A 167 -14.97 -17.58 4.94
CA LYS A 167 -15.20 -17.35 6.37
C LYS A 167 -15.36 -15.85 6.66
N PRO A 168 -16.47 -15.24 6.24
CA PRO A 168 -16.70 -13.80 6.39
C PRO A 168 -16.68 -13.32 7.85
N GLU A 169 -16.92 -14.21 8.81
CA GLU A 169 -16.84 -13.92 10.24
C GLU A 169 -15.43 -13.56 10.72
N LEU A 170 -14.39 -13.91 9.96
CA LEU A 170 -13.01 -13.48 10.23
C LEU A 170 -12.75 -12.02 9.86
N GLY A 171 -13.70 -11.37 9.17
CA GLY A 171 -13.63 -9.98 8.78
C GLY A 171 -12.63 -9.70 7.65
N PHE A 172 -12.10 -8.49 7.65
CA PHE A 172 -11.22 -7.98 6.59
C PHE A 172 -9.76 -7.91 7.04
N CYS A 173 -8.86 -8.05 6.07
CA CYS A 173 -7.42 -7.88 6.25
C CYS A 173 -7.09 -6.46 6.74
N PRO A 174 -6.14 -6.31 7.69
CA PRO A 174 -5.58 -5.00 8.00
C PRO A 174 -4.87 -4.41 6.78
N VAL A 175 -5.25 -3.20 6.39
CA VAL A 175 -4.68 -2.50 5.23
C VAL A 175 -3.57 -1.55 5.68
N VAL A 176 -2.37 -1.78 5.15
CA VAL A 176 -1.26 -0.84 5.19
C VAL A 176 -1.22 -0.11 3.85
N ILE A 177 -1.39 1.21 3.88
CA ILE A 177 -1.24 2.04 2.68
C ILE A 177 0.24 2.34 2.48
N LEU A 178 0.74 2.18 1.25
CA LEU A 178 2.09 2.58 0.86
C LEU A 178 2.04 3.57 -0.31
N GLY A 179 2.97 4.52 -0.35
CA GLY A 179 3.24 5.27 -1.57
C GLY A 179 4.51 6.09 -1.48
N HIS A 180 4.58 7.14 -2.29
CA HIS A 180 5.72 8.04 -2.39
C HIS A 180 5.22 9.49 -2.33
N ALA A 181 5.07 10.03 -1.11
CA ALA A 181 4.31 11.25 -0.79
C ALA A 181 2.76 11.10 -0.82
N VAL A 182 2.26 10.05 -0.16
CA VAL A 182 0.87 9.53 -0.15
C VAL A 182 -0.25 10.55 0.10
N ARG A 183 0.03 11.69 0.74
CA ARG A 183 -1.00 12.66 1.18
C ARG A 183 -1.73 13.34 0.02
N GLY A 184 -1.10 13.49 -1.14
CA GLY A 184 -1.75 14.10 -2.30
C GLY A 184 -2.84 13.21 -2.89
N ASP A 185 -2.56 11.91 -2.98
CA ASP A 185 -3.36 10.93 -3.72
C ASP A 185 -4.79 10.77 -3.19
N PHE A 186 -4.96 10.66 -1.86
CA PHE A 186 -6.29 10.45 -1.27
C PHE A 186 -7.21 11.67 -1.44
N ASN A 187 -6.65 12.88 -1.43
CA ASN A 187 -7.44 14.07 -1.73
C ASN A 187 -7.93 14.05 -3.19
N MET A 188 -7.11 13.56 -4.12
CA MET A 188 -7.49 13.42 -5.53
C MET A 188 -8.55 12.34 -5.73
N LEU A 189 -8.45 11.21 -5.04
CA LEU A 189 -9.48 10.15 -5.05
C LEU A 189 -10.82 10.66 -4.51
N ARG A 190 -10.81 11.33 -3.35
CA ARG A 190 -12.01 11.88 -2.72
C ARG A 190 -12.67 12.92 -3.62
N ASN A 191 -11.90 13.83 -4.22
CA ASN A 191 -12.43 14.88 -5.07
C ASN A 191 -12.87 14.38 -6.46
N GLY A 192 -12.12 13.45 -7.05
CA GLY A 192 -12.34 12.99 -8.43
C GLY A 192 -13.44 11.95 -8.57
N ILE A 193 -13.57 11.04 -7.60
CA ILE A 193 -14.55 9.94 -7.67
C ILE A 193 -15.32 9.71 -6.36
N GLY A 194 -15.11 10.52 -5.33
CA GLY A 194 -15.80 10.36 -4.04
C GLY A 194 -15.31 9.16 -3.21
N PHE A 195 -14.14 8.60 -3.53
CA PHE A 195 -13.60 7.46 -2.78
C PHE A 195 -12.88 7.94 -1.52
N ASP A 196 -13.27 7.39 -0.37
CA ASP A 196 -12.62 7.65 0.91
C ASP A 196 -12.23 6.34 1.59
N ALA A 197 -10.92 6.13 1.76
CA ALA A 197 -10.42 4.92 2.41
C ALA A 197 -10.73 4.88 3.92
N GLU A 198 -10.95 6.04 4.54
CA GLU A 198 -11.24 6.16 5.97
C GLU A 198 -12.62 5.59 6.33
N GLU A 199 -13.54 5.48 5.37
CA GLU A 199 -14.89 4.92 5.57
C GLU A 199 -14.90 3.41 5.87
N TYR A 200 -13.83 2.67 5.54
CA TYR A 200 -13.81 1.20 5.65
C TYR A 200 -13.25 0.67 6.97
N ASP A 201 -12.65 1.51 7.82
CA ASP A 201 -11.97 1.18 9.10
C ASP A 201 -10.92 0.05 9.04
N THR A 202 -10.63 -0.51 7.86
CA THR A 202 -9.61 -1.54 7.65
C THR A 202 -8.20 -0.98 7.59
N VAL A 203 -8.06 0.33 7.35
CA VAL A 203 -6.76 1.01 7.30
C VAL A 203 -6.17 1.08 8.70
N VAL A 204 -5.04 0.41 8.90
CA VAL A 204 -4.33 0.34 10.19
C VAL A 204 -3.07 1.19 10.22
N ARG A 205 -2.48 1.48 9.05
CA ARG A 205 -1.25 2.28 8.94
C ARG A 205 -1.08 2.86 7.53
N THR A 206 -0.47 4.03 7.44
CA THR A 206 0.10 4.57 6.20
C THR A 206 1.61 4.66 6.36
N ILE A 207 2.35 4.16 5.37
CA ILE A 207 3.81 4.19 5.31
C ILE A 207 4.28 4.88 4.02
N ASP A 208 5.44 5.52 4.05
CA ASP A 208 5.97 6.29 2.92
C ASP A 208 7.38 5.82 2.52
N THR A 209 7.59 5.54 1.23
CA THR A 209 8.90 5.12 0.72
C THR A 209 10.00 6.17 0.91
N GLN A 210 9.68 7.46 0.99
CA GLN A 210 10.65 8.50 1.33
C GLN A 210 11.12 8.38 2.78
N GLN A 211 10.20 8.06 3.69
CA GLN A 211 10.52 7.83 5.10
C GLN A 211 11.31 6.52 5.28
N ILE A 212 10.91 5.46 4.58
CA ILE A 212 11.65 4.18 4.57
C ILE A 212 13.07 4.38 4.02
N ALA A 213 13.25 5.22 3.00
CA ALA A 213 14.57 5.52 2.46
C ALA A 213 15.48 6.25 3.46
N ASP A 214 14.91 7.13 4.29
CA ASP A 214 15.65 7.80 5.37
C ASP A 214 16.01 6.81 6.48
N GLU A 215 15.08 5.96 6.90
CA GLU A 215 15.29 4.91 7.93
C GLU A 215 16.35 3.88 7.52
N ASN A 216 16.50 3.62 6.23
CA ASN A 216 17.49 2.69 5.67
C ASN A 216 18.77 3.37 5.16
N CYS A 217 18.95 4.67 5.42
CA CYS A 217 20.12 5.45 4.98
C CYS A 217 20.37 5.40 3.45
N VAL A 218 19.30 5.26 2.66
CA VAL A 218 19.35 5.26 1.19
C VAL A 218 19.39 6.69 0.65
N ALA A 219 18.69 7.62 1.31
CA ALA A 219 18.79 9.04 1.02
C ALA A 219 20.17 9.58 1.43
N SER A 220 20.77 10.42 0.58
CA SER A 220 22.05 11.04 0.91
C SER A 220 21.91 11.99 2.10
N GLU A 221 22.90 12.02 2.99
CA GLU A 221 22.94 12.91 4.16
C GLU A 221 22.66 14.39 3.81
N ALA A 222 23.11 14.86 2.65
CA ALA A 222 22.84 16.21 2.17
C ALA A 222 21.37 16.48 1.81
N LEU A 223 20.64 15.47 1.31
CA LEU A 223 19.19 15.57 1.05
C LEU A 223 18.44 15.68 2.39
N VAL A 224 18.75 14.78 3.31
CA VAL A 224 18.14 14.75 4.65
C VAL A 224 18.37 16.07 5.38
N LYS A 225 19.61 16.57 5.40
CA LYS A 225 19.97 17.85 6.04
C LYS A 225 19.30 19.07 5.42
N SER A 226 18.96 19.02 4.13
CA SER A 226 18.26 20.12 3.44
C SER A 226 16.74 20.02 3.52
N GLY A 227 16.20 19.00 4.19
CA GLY A 227 14.76 18.74 4.24
C GLY A 227 14.17 18.25 2.93
N ASN A 228 15.01 17.95 1.93
CA ASN A 228 14.60 17.44 0.64
C ASN A 228 14.40 15.92 0.72
N ARG A 229 13.27 15.42 0.22
CA ARG A 229 13.00 13.99 0.14
C ARG A 229 13.54 13.39 -1.16
N ILE A 230 13.92 12.12 -1.13
CA ILE A 230 14.38 11.40 -2.33
C ILE A 230 13.22 11.19 -3.30
N GLY A 231 13.40 11.52 -4.58
CA GLY A 231 12.41 11.23 -5.62
C GLY A 231 12.51 9.79 -6.13
N LEU A 232 11.39 9.24 -6.63
CA LEU A 232 11.28 7.85 -7.08
C LEU A 232 12.35 7.46 -8.11
N ALA A 233 12.62 8.31 -9.11
CA ALA A 233 13.65 8.04 -10.12
C ALA A 233 15.06 7.85 -9.52
N ARG A 234 15.40 8.66 -8.50
CA ARG A 234 16.67 8.55 -7.78
C ARG A 234 16.70 7.32 -6.89
N LEU A 235 15.57 6.98 -6.26
CA LEU A 235 15.43 5.77 -5.46
C LEU A 235 15.57 4.49 -6.32
N ALA A 236 14.94 4.42 -7.49
CA ALA A 236 15.11 3.32 -8.44
C ALA A 236 16.57 3.22 -8.94
N SER A 237 17.19 4.37 -9.22
CA SER A 237 18.58 4.43 -9.68
C SER A 237 19.57 3.92 -8.61
N TYR A 238 19.30 4.15 -7.32
CA TYR A 238 20.11 3.59 -6.23
C TYR A 238 20.19 2.06 -6.28
N TYR A 239 19.13 1.40 -6.74
CA TYR A 239 19.07 -0.06 -6.94
C TYR A 239 19.50 -0.50 -8.35
N ASN A 240 20.13 0.36 -9.13
CA ASN A 240 20.54 0.12 -10.52
C ASN A 240 19.36 -0.29 -11.42
N SER A 241 18.19 0.32 -11.22
CA SER A 241 17.04 0.18 -12.12
C SER A 241 16.69 1.52 -12.75
N ALA A 242 16.48 1.52 -14.06
CA ALA A 242 15.98 2.67 -14.79
C ALA A 242 14.45 2.70 -14.70
N LEU A 243 13.92 3.77 -14.12
CA LEU A 243 12.49 4.09 -14.15
C LEU A 243 12.07 4.41 -15.60
N ARG A 244 10.99 3.80 -16.08
CA ARG A 244 10.51 3.96 -17.46
C ARG A 244 9.10 4.51 -17.50
N ASP A 245 8.88 5.40 -18.47
CA ASP A 245 7.59 6.03 -18.76
C ASP A 245 6.90 6.52 -17.47
N GLN A 246 7.61 7.42 -16.77
CA GLN A 246 7.13 8.18 -15.61
C GLN A 246 5.84 8.94 -15.95
N HIS A 247 5.06 9.26 -14.92
CA HIS A 247 3.74 9.84 -15.05
C HIS A 247 2.77 8.91 -15.77
N ASN A 248 2.87 7.64 -15.41
CA ASN A 248 1.86 6.62 -15.63
C ASN A 248 1.65 5.92 -14.28
N ALA A 249 0.45 6.03 -13.74
CA ALA A 249 0.22 5.70 -12.34
C ALA A 249 0.58 4.25 -11.98
N SER A 250 0.37 3.31 -12.90
CA SER A 250 0.73 1.90 -12.70
C SER A 250 2.24 1.67 -12.70
N ASN A 251 2.98 2.33 -13.60
CA ASN A 251 4.43 2.25 -13.60
C ASN A 251 5.00 2.84 -12.30
N ASP A 252 4.57 4.05 -11.94
CA ASP A 252 5.09 4.75 -10.78
C ASP A 252 4.80 3.97 -9.48
N ILE A 253 3.61 3.38 -9.33
CA ILE A 253 3.31 2.56 -8.16
C ILE A 253 4.04 1.21 -8.15
N ALA A 254 4.26 0.60 -9.31
CA ALA A 254 5.02 -0.64 -9.40
C ALA A 254 6.48 -0.43 -8.98
N TYR A 255 7.12 0.65 -9.46
CA TYR A 255 8.48 1.00 -9.04
C TYR A 255 8.54 1.44 -7.57
N THR A 256 7.51 2.12 -7.06
CA THR A 256 7.37 2.42 -5.63
C THR A 256 7.34 1.14 -4.81
N MET A 257 6.54 0.14 -5.20
CA MET A 257 6.50 -1.15 -4.52
C MET A 257 7.84 -1.90 -4.63
N ILE A 258 8.44 -1.95 -5.82
CA ILE A 258 9.73 -2.61 -6.03
C ILE A 258 10.78 -2.01 -5.10
N THR A 259 10.92 -0.69 -5.09
CA THR A 259 11.92 -0.02 -4.24
C THR A 259 11.63 -0.19 -2.76
N ALA A 260 10.35 -0.19 -2.34
CA ALA A 260 9.97 -0.51 -0.97
C ALA A 260 10.44 -1.92 -0.58
N VAL A 261 10.13 -2.96 -1.37
CA VAL A 261 10.57 -4.33 -1.08
C VAL A 261 12.09 -4.44 -1.03
N LEU A 262 12.82 -3.74 -1.92
CA LEU A 262 14.28 -3.75 -1.91
C LEU A 262 14.88 -3.07 -0.68
N MET A 263 14.26 -2.01 -0.17
CA MET A 263 14.64 -1.39 1.12
C MET A 263 14.32 -2.33 2.28
N GLY A 264 13.09 -2.85 2.32
CA GLY A 264 12.61 -3.74 3.37
C GLY A 264 13.43 -5.04 3.49
N LEU A 265 13.91 -5.58 2.36
CA LEU A 265 14.69 -6.82 2.31
C LEU A 265 16.19 -6.61 2.06
N GLY A 266 16.69 -5.37 2.19
CA GLY A 266 18.08 -5.04 1.85
C GLY A 266 19.12 -5.88 2.59
N ARG A 267 18.83 -6.29 3.84
CA ARG A 267 19.70 -7.18 4.63
C ARG A 267 19.75 -8.58 4.03
N GLU A 268 18.58 -9.12 3.69
CA GLU A 268 18.41 -10.48 3.17
C GLU A 268 18.99 -10.65 1.77
N ILE A 269 18.91 -9.62 0.93
CA ILE A 269 19.34 -9.69 -0.48
C ILE A 269 20.74 -9.11 -0.73
N TYR A 270 21.21 -8.13 0.06
CA TYR A 270 22.51 -7.48 -0.15
C TYR A 270 23.47 -7.63 1.04
N GLY A 271 23.06 -8.23 2.15
CA GLY A 271 23.92 -8.40 3.33
C GLY A 271 24.31 -7.08 4.00
N GLY A 272 23.50 -6.03 3.86
CA GLY A 272 23.76 -4.71 4.44
C GLY A 272 24.74 -3.84 3.64
N HIS A 273 25.06 -4.22 2.40
CA HIS A 273 25.87 -3.40 1.50
C HIS A 273 25.01 -2.66 0.46
N ILE A 274 25.58 -1.63 -0.16
CA ILE A 274 25.01 -0.97 -1.34
C ILE A 274 24.64 -2.05 -2.37
N PRO A 275 23.52 -1.90 -3.11
CA PRO A 275 23.11 -2.83 -4.16
C PRO A 275 24.20 -3.01 -5.22
N GLN A 276 25.11 -3.96 -4.98
CA GLN A 276 26.04 -4.45 -5.98
C GLN A 276 25.37 -5.62 -6.68
N ALA A 277 25.70 -5.85 -7.95
CA ALA A 277 25.22 -6.99 -8.72
C ALA A 277 25.79 -8.31 -8.15
N ARG A 278 25.32 -8.74 -6.97
CA ARG A 278 25.59 -10.06 -6.41
C ARG A 278 24.55 -11.01 -6.99
N GLY A 279 24.84 -11.56 -8.17
CA GLY A 279 23.98 -12.56 -8.80
C GLY A 279 24.13 -12.63 -10.32
N LYS A 280 23.55 -13.67 -10.92
CA LYS A 280 23.53 -13.88 -12.38
C LYS A 280 22.63 -12.89 -13.13
N LYS A 281 21.80 -12.10 -12.43
CA LYS A 281 20.84 -11.17 -13.01
C LYS A 281 20.96 -9.81 -12.36
N THR A 282 20.98 -8.78 -13.18
CA THR A 282 20.87 -7.37 -12.78
C THR A 282 19.47 -7.05 -12.30
N MET A 283 19.33 -5.95 -11.54
CA MET A 283 18.01 -5.45 -11.14
C MET A 283 17.13 -5.13 -12.36
N GLN A 284 17.70 -4.53 -13.41
CA GLN A 284 16.94 -4.22 -14.62
C GLN A 284 16.41 -5.49 -15.31
N GLU A 285 17.18 -6.57 -15.36
CA GLU A 285 16.69 -7.85 -15.90
C GLU A 285 15.58 -8.48 -15.03
N VAL A 286 15.61 -8.25 -13.71
CA VAL A 286 14.52 -8.64 -12.82
C VAL A 286 13.27 -7.82 -13.14
N VAL A 287 13.38 -6.50 -13.26
CA VAL A 287 12.26 -5.59 -13.63
C VAL A 287 11.65 -5.99 -14.97
N ASN A 288 12.46 -6.18 -16.02
CA ASN A 288 11.97 -6.61 -17.34
C ASN A 288 11.17 -7.91 -17.26
N GLY A 289 11.59 -8.85 -16.40
CA GLY A 289 10.84 -10.08 -16.16
C GLY A 289 9.54 -9.89 -15.39
N LEU A 290 9.48 -8.91 -14.48
CA LEU A 290 8.28 -8.58 -13.70
C LEU A 290 7.21 -7.89 -14.56
N GLU A 291 7.60 -7.07 -15.53
CA GLU A 291 6.67 -6.45 -16.48
C GLU A 291 5.90 -7.51 -17.29
N ILE A 292 6.60 -8.53 -17.77
CA ILE A 292 5.97 -9.65 -18.48
C ILE A 292 5.09 -10.47 -17.52
N TRP A 293 5.61 -10.78 -16.32
CA TRP A 293 4.92 -11.62 -15.35
C TRP A 293 3.61 -10.98 -14.83
N SER A 294 3.68 -9.70 -14.44
CA SER A 294 2.59 -8.97 -13.81
C SER A 294 1.34 -8.89 -14.69
N LYS A 295 1.51 -8.81 -16.02
CA LYS A 295 0.41 -8.83 -17.02
C LYS A 295 -0.45 -10.08 -16.94
N SER A 296 0.15 -11.24 -16.64
CA SER A 296 -0.56 -12.50 -16.50
C SER A 296 -1.07 -12.76 -15.09
N LYS A 297 -0.35 -12.28 -14.07
CA LYS A 297 -0.66 -12.49 -12.65
C LYS A 297 -1.80 -11.59 -12.14
N SER A 298 -2.04 -10.46 -12.79
CA SER A 298 -2.96 -9.41 -12.29
C SER A 298 -4.19 -9.23 -13.18
N PRO A 299 -4.98 -10.28 -13.49
CA PRO A 299 -6.21 -10.09 -14.23
C PRO A 299 -7.20 -9.29 -13.36
N SER A 300 -7.70 -8.18 -13.89
CA SER A 300 -8.80 -7.44 -13.27
C SER A 300 -10.13 -7.85 -13.91
N SER A 301 -11.14 -8.09 -13.08
CA SER A 301 -12.52 -8.30 -13.52
C SER A 301 -13.26 -6.99 -13.81
N PHE A 302 -12.67 -5.84 -13.46
CA PHE A 302 -13.30 -4.52 -13.60
C PHE A 302 -13.03 -3.85 -14.95
N GLY A 303 -14.01 -3.06 -15.40
CA GLY A 303 -13.91 -2.25 -16.61
C GLY A 303 -13.70 -3.04 -17.90
N VAL A 304 -13.23 -2.38 -18.96
CA VAL A 304 -12.97 -2.97 -20.28
C VAL A 304 -11.50 -2.82 -20.68
N LYS A 305 -10.99 -3.72 -21.53
CA LYS A 305 -9.61 -3.67 -22.02
C LYS A 305 -9.39 -2.68 -23.17
N LYS A 306 -10.43 -2.39 -23.94
CA LYS A 306 -10.38 -1.49 -25.11
C LYS A 306 -11.43 -0.41 -24.96
N PHE A 307 -11.00 0.84 -25.07
CA PHE A 307 -11.84 2.02 -25.00
C PHE A 307 -11.28 3.09 -25.92
N CYS A 308 -12.11 3.63 -26.81
CA CYS A 308 -11.72 4.71 -27.70
C CYS A 308 -11.99 6.05 -27.01
N THR A 309 -10.94 6.78 -26.68
CA THR A 309 -11.02 8.09 -26.00
C THR A 309 -11.55 9.22 -26.88
N ARG A 310 -11.85 8.93 -28.17
CA ARG A 310 -12.41 9.91 -29.12
C ARG A 310 -13.92 9.81 -29.27
N CYS A 311 -14.50 8.62 -29.15
CA CYS A 311 -15.93 8.38 -29.38
C CYS A 311 -16.62 7.63 -28.23
N ASP A 312 -15.90 7.37 -27.15
CA ASP A 312 -16.35 6.64 -25.95
C ASP A 312 -16.83 5.20 -26.21
N GLY A 313 -16.36 4.59 -27.30
CA GLY A 313 -16.74 3.24 -27.72
C GLY A 313 -15.94 2.13 -27.06
N ASN A 314 -16.60 1.01 -26.71
CA ASN A 314 -16.00 -0.20 -26.14
C ASN A 314 -15.75 -1.25 -27.24
N GLY A 315 -14.64 -1.17 -27.97
CA GLY A 315 -14.36 -2.16 -29.03
C GLY A 315 -13.09 -1.91 -29.85
N HIS A 316 -12.58 -0.68 -29.81
CA HIS A 316 -11.31 -0.28 -30.42
C HIS A 316 -10.58 0.69 -29.50
N LEU A 317 -9.31 0.96 -29.82
CA LEU A 317 -8.51 2.03 -29.24
C LEU A 317 -8.64 3.26 -30.12
#